data_AF-A0A9D6QV32-F1
#
_entry.id   AF-A0A9D6QV32-F1
#
_cell.length_a   1.000
_cell.length_b   1.000
_cell.length_c   1.000
_cell.angle_alpha   90.00
_cell.angle_beta   90.00
_cell.angle_gamma   90.00
#
_symmetry.space_group_name_H-M   'P 1'
#
loop_
_entity.id
_entity.type
_entity.pdbx_description
1 polymer ?
#
loop_
_entity_poly.entity_id
_entity_poly.type
_entity_poly.pdbx_seq_one_letter_code
_entity_poly.pdbx_strand_id
1 'polypeptide(L)'
;MVHCNRREFILASTQAAAVASLRGLGPVIEPDKSRVGLVPSTHSRLPRPASLEDPLDYTRVRDMVWQAIEYGRPQAGSLEAKIRSGSWVVIKPNIVFLKPQQGYRSGDITDLRVTRAVLEYVARKSRAGRITIAEGGSYRSVRDPAKDNVVKQDGVRVDALTYEWSAEEFPGTGGALAGLLKEFSSEFPGKKFDYIDLSYDAVRDASGAFQRIEAPRTPRGVGAFSTRPDYFVTNTITNCDFLIAVPVMKIHEDCGITACFKSYVGTAPRVAYANPGIFYNENLHKEHTVEGRI
;
A
#
# COMPACT_ATOMS: atom_id res chain seq x y z
N MET A 1 -10.06 -13.45 -32.58
CA MET A 1 -9.54 -12.45 -31.62
C MET A 1 -9.54 -11.10 -32.32
N VAL A 2 -10.45 -10.21 -31.95
CA VAL A 2 -10.50 -8.84 -32.50
C VAL A 2 -9.56 -7.97 -31.67
N HIS A 3 -8.56 -7.39 -32.31
CA HIS A 3 -7.59 -6.50 -31.68
C HIS A 3 -8.25 -5.13 -31.49
N CYS A 4 -8.83 -4.89 -30.31
CA CYS A 4 -9.38 -3.58 -29.96
C CYS A 4 -8.21 -2.61 -29.72
N ASN A 5 -8.06 -1.60 -30.57
CA ASN A 5 -6.99 -0.62 -30.41
C ASN A 5 -7.36 0.44 -29.35
N ARG A 6 -6.36 1.18 -28.87
CA ARG A 6 -6.51 2.18 -27.79
C ARG A 6 -7.61 3.22 -28.06
N ARG A 7 -7.89 3.57 -29.33
CA ARG A 7 -8.97 4.50 -29.69
C ARG A 7 -10.33 3.86 -29.53
N GLU A 8 -10.49 2.61 -29.96
CA GLU A 8 -11.73 1.86 -29.81
C GLU A 8 -12.09 1.62 -28.33
N PHE A 9 -11.08 1.36 -27.49
CA PHE A 9 -11.29 1.25 -26.04
C PHE A 9 -11.77 2.58 -25.42
N ILE A 10 -11.15 3.71 -25.76
CA ILE A 10 -11.56 5.02 -25.25
C ILE A 10 -12.99 5.35 -25.72
N LEU A 11 -13.33 5.05 -26.97
CA LEU A 11 -14.67 5.26 -27.52
C LEU A 11 -15.72 4.35 -26.86
N ALA A 12 -15.39 3.08 -26.61
CA ALA A 12 -16.26 2.16 -25.90
C ALA A 12 -16.47 2.59 -24.44
N SER A 13 -15.42 3.12 -23.80
CA SER A 13 -15.46 3.62 -22.42
C SER A 13 -16.29 4.89 -22.28
N THR A 14 -16.18 5.82 -23.23
CA THR A 14 -16.98 7.06 -23.24
C THR A 14 -18.43 6.78 -23.61
N GLN A 15 -18.69 5.84 -24.52
CA GLN A 15 -20.05 5.38 -24.82
C GLN A 15 -20.68 4.65 -23.62
N ALA A 16 -19.94 3.79 -22.92
CA ALA A 16 -20.42 3.14 -21.71
C ALA A 16 -20.73 4.13 -20.58
N ALA A 17 -19.90 5.17 -20.41
CA ALA A 17 -20.14 6.25 -19.45
C ALA A 17 -21.37 7.10 -19.83
N ALA A 18 -21.58 7.38 -21.12
CA ALA A 18 -22.75 8.10 -21.62
C ALA A 18 -24.05 7.29 -21.50
N VAL A 19 -24.00 5.96 -21.72
CA VAL A 19 -25.15 5.08 -21.53
C VAL A 19 -25.49 4.92 -20.05
N ALA A 20 -24.48 4.93 -19.16
CA ALA A 20 -24.70 4.92 -17.72
C ALA A 20 -25.32 6.24 -17.21
N SER A 21 -25.02 7.39 -17.82
CA SER A 21 -25.64 8.68 -17.44
C SER A 21 -27.09 8.82 -17.93
N LEU A 22 -27.44 8.18 -19.05
CA LEU A 22 -28.81 8.22 -19.59
C LEU A 22 -29.82 7.35 -18.83
N ARG A 23 -29.37 6.37 -18.02
CA ARG A 23 -30.26 5.45 -17.27
C ARG A 23 -30.64 5.94 -15.86
N GLY A 24 -30.19 7.11 -15.43
CA GLY A 24 -30.51 7.68 -14.12
C GLY A 24 -30.86 9.16 -14.20
N LEU A 25 -32.14 9.47 -14.41
CA LEU A 25 -32.67 10.84 -14.36
C LEU A 25 -32.60 11.40 -12.93
N GLY A 26 -31.45 11.97 -12.59
CA GLY A 26 -31.22 12.91 -11.51
C GLY A 26 -30.26 14.00 -12.01
N PRO A 27 -30.17 15.17 -11.35
CA PRO A 27 -29.27 16.23 -11.79
C PRO A 27 -27.85 15.68 -11.92
N VAL A 28 -27.21 15.97 -13.06
CA VAL A 28 -25.79 15.71 -13.28
C VAL A 28 -25.03 16.55 -12.25
N ILE A 29 -24.69 15.94 -11.12
CA ILE A 29 -23.66 16.47 -10.23
C ILE A 29 -22.40 16.46 -11.10
N GLU A 30 -21.89 17.64 -11.49
CA GLU A 30 -20.59 17.69 -12.14
C GLU A 30 -19.61 16.91 -11.27
N PRO A 31 -18.92 15.89 -11.80
CA PRO A 31 -17.97 15.14 -11.00
C PRO A 31 -16.91 16.12 -10.52
N ASP A 32 -16.78 16.26 -9.20
CA ASP A 32 -15.69 17.00 -8.60
C ASP A 32 -14.40 16.56 -9.27
N LYS A 33 -13.71 17.50 -9.93
CA LYS A 33 -12.46 17.18 -10.63
C LYS A 33 -11.50 16.57 -9.62
N SER A 34 -11.03 15.35 -9.89
CA SER A 34 -9.99 14.70 -9.09
C SER A 34 -8.79 15.65 -8.96
N ARG A 35 -8.49 16.07 -7.73
CA ARG A 35 -7.37 16.96 -7.44
C ARG A 35 -6.17 16.13 -7.03
N VAL A 36 -5.06 16.34 -7.73
CA VAL A 36 -3.77 15.74 -7.39
C VAL A 36 -2.87 16.83 -6.83
N GLY A 37 -2.32 16.61 -5.64
CA GLY A 37 -1.28 17.45 -5.05
C GLY A 37 0.09 16.86 -5.34
N LEU A 38 1.01 17.67 -5.86
CA LEU A 38 2.39 17.28 -6.11
C LEU A 38 3.33 18.15 -5.28
N VAL A 39 4.22 17.53 -4.52
CA VAL A 39 5.23 18.22 -3.71
C VAL A 39 6.62 17.76 -4.18
N PRO A 40 7.20 18.40 -5.21
CA PRO A 40 8.60 18.18 -5.58
C PRO A 40 9.56 18.77 -4.53
N SER A 41 10.84 18.40 -4.56
CA SER A 41 11.85 18.97 -3.67
C SER A 41 12.02 20.49 -3.84
N THR A 42 11.67 21.03 -5.02
CA THR A 42 11.69 22.47 -5.33
C THR A 42 10.47 23.23 -4.82
N HIS A 43 9.52 22.56 -4.16
CA HIS A 43 8.24 23.14 -3.81
C HIS A 43 8.39 24.31 -2.81
N SER A 44 7.83 25.47 -3.16
CA SER A 44 8.09 26.75 -2.46
C SER A 44 7.62 26.84 -1.01
N ARG A 45 6.69 25.97 -0.59
CA ARG A 45 6.24 25.90 0.82
C ARG A 45 7.12 25.00 1.68
N LEU A 46 8.10 24.31 1.11
CA LEU A 46 9.03 23.53 1.91
C LEU A 46 9.94 24.46 2.72
N PRO A 47 10.29 24.11 3.97
CA PRO A 47 11.23 24.90 4.77
C PRO A 47 12.61 25.03 4.12
N ARG A 48 13.03 24.01 3.36
CA ARG A 48 14.31 23.95 2.66
C ARG A 48 14.13 23.32 1.27
N PRO A 49 13.62 24.08 0.27
CA PRO A 49 13.53 23.59 -1.09
C PRO A 49 14.92 23.22 -1.63
N ALA A 50 14.99 22.18 -2.46
CA ALA A 50 16.21 21.67 -3.07
C ALA A 50 16.00 21.43 -4.56
N SER A 51 17.09 21.34 -5.34
CA SER A 51 17.01 20.94 -6.75
C SER A 51 16.41 19.54 -6.89
N LEU A 52 15.91 19.21 -8.08
CA LEU A 52 15.50 17.83 -8.40
C LEU A 52 16.69 16.87 -8.48
N GLU A 53 17.89 17.41 -8.74
CA GLU A 53 19.13 16.65 -8.87
C GLU A 53 19.89 16.51 -7.53
N ASP A 54 19.48 17.25 -6.50
CA ASP A 54 20.15 17.19 -5.20
C ASP A 54 19.79 15.89 -4.48
N PRO A 55 20.75 15.18 -3.85
CA PRO A 55 20.43 14.09 -2.96
C PRO A 55 19.57 14.61 -1.80
N LEU A 56 18.45 13.92 -1.56
CA LEU A 56 17.56 14.21 -0.44
C LEU A 56 17.99 13.39 0.76
N ASP A 57 17.99 14.01 1.94
CA ASP A 57 18.11 13.32 3.22
C ASP A 57 16.71 13.06 3.81
N TYR A 58 16.66 12.34 4.93
CA TYR A 58 15.39 12.09 5.64
C TYR A 58 14.61 13.37 5.91
N THR A 59 15.28 14.43 6.39
CA THR A 59 14.57 15.65 6.81
C THR A 59 13.86 16.32 5.65
N ARG A 60 14.51 16.40 4.47
CA ARG A 60 13.88 16.93 3.24
C ARG A 60 12.71 16.07 2.78
N VAL A 61 12.88 14.74 2.77
CA VAL A 61 11.78 13.82 2.40
C VAL A 61 10.61 13.94 3.39
N ARG A 62 10.88 14.04 4.69
CA ARG A 62 9.85 14.25 5.72
C ARG A 62 9.06 15.52 5.47
N ASP A 63 9.74 16.64 5.22
CA ASP A 63 9.09 17.92 4.97
C ASP A 63 8.22 17.86 3.71
N MET A 64 8.66 17.17 2.65
CA MET A 64 7.87 16.91 1.45
C MET A 64 6.62 16.09 1.74
N VAL A 65 6.76 14.99 2.49
CA VAL A 65 5.63 14.12 2.86
C VAL A 65 4.63 14.87 3.72
N TRP A 66 5.08 15.62 4.72
CA TRP A 66 4.21 16.38 5.63
C TRP A 66 3.47 17.47 4.86
N GLN A 67 4.15 18.20 3.98
CA GLN A 67 3.51 19.19 3.11
C GLN A 67 2.46 18.54 2.19
N ALA A 68 2.71 17.33 1.68
CA ALA A 68 1.75 16.61 0.86
C ALA A 68 0.50 16.19 1.67
N ILE A 69 0.69 15.74 2.91
CA ILE A 69 -0.42 15.42 3.82
C ILE A 69 -1.26 16.68 4.11
N GLU A 70 -0.63 17.81 4.35
CA GLU A 70 -1.29 19.09 4.63
C GLU A 70 -2.07 19.64 3.43
N TYR A 71 -1.72 19.25 2.20
CA TYR A 71 -2.53 19.54 1.02
C TYR A 71 -3.80 18.72 0.92
N GLY A 72 -3.88 17.61 1.65
CA GLY A 72 -5.09 16.83 1.80
C GLY A 72 -6.19 17.69 2.42
N ARG A 73 -6.99 18.34 1.57
CA ARG A 73 -8.28 18.91 2.00
C ARG A 73 -9.11 17.79 2.58
N PRO A 74 -9.94 18.11 3.57
CA PRO A 74 -11.34 17.92 3.25
C PRO A 74 -12.19 19.10 3.71
N GLN A 75 -13.42 19.14 3.21
CA GLN A 75 -14.52 19.90 3.82
C GLN A 75 -14.84 19.45 5.27
N ALA A 76 -14.14 18.43 5.80
CA ALA A 76 -14.18 17.93 7.18
C ALA A 76 -12.80 17.37 7.63
N GLY A 77 -11.93 18.22 8.22
CA GLY A 77 -10.80 17.85 9.09
C GLY A 77 -9.51 17.29 8.43
N SER A 78 -8.35 17.76 8.88
CA SER A 78 -7.01 17.23 8.53
C SER A 78 -6.87 15.71 8.79
N LEU A 79 -5.80 15.06 8.31
CA LEU A 79 -5.59 13.61 8.46
C LEU A 79 -5.74 13.15 9.91
N GLU A 80 -5.10 13.86 10.84
CA GLU A 80 -5.15 13.60 12.27
C GLU A 80 -6.55 13.79 12.88
N ALA A 81 -7.38 14.68 12.32
CA ALA A 81 -8.76 14.86 12.76
C ALA A 81 -9.66 13.67 12.37
N LYS A 82 -9.29 12.91 11.33
CA LYS A 82 -10.01 11.69 10.93
C LYS A 82 -9.63 10.47 11.78
N ILE A 83 -8.46 10.49 12.41
CA ILE A 83 -7.99 9.42 13.28
C ILE A 83 -8.55 9.64 14.68
N ARG A 84 -9.52 8.82 15.07
CA ARG A 84 -10.15 8.91 16.39
C ARG A 84 -9.14 8.54 17.49
N SER A 85 -9.41 9.04 18.70
CA SER A 85 -8.58 8.72 19.86
C SER A 85 -8.60 7.21 20.13
N GLY A 86 -7.42 6.62 20.33
CA GLY A 86 -7.28 5.19 20.59
C GLY A 86 -7.30 4.30 19.34
N SER A 87 -7.55 4.85 18.15
CA SER A 87 -7.64 4.07 16.90
C SER A 87 -6.40 3.22 16.66
N TRP A 88 -6.63 2.01 16.13
CA TRP A 88 -5.64 1.19 15.47
C TRP A 88 -5.44 1.68 14.03
N VAL A 89 -4.32 2.37 13.81
CA VAL A 89 -3.91 2.86 12.50
C VAL A 89 -2.95 1.86 11.86
N VAL A 90 -3.22 1.47 10.62
CA VAL A 90 -2.32 0.64 9.82
C VAL A 90 -1.73 1.48 8.69
N ILE A 91 -0.41 1.49 8.59
CA ILE A 91 0.35 2.11 7.51
C ILE A 91 0.80 0.99 6.57
N LYS A 92 0.35 1.07 5.32
CA LYS A 92 0.61 0.05 4.28
C LYS A 92 1.59 0.59 3.23
N PRO A 93 2.91 0.43 3.43
CA PRO A 93 3.87 0.70 2.37
C PRO A 93 3.83 -0.41 1.30
N ASN A 94 4.51 -0.18 0.18
CA ASN A 94 4.79 -1.18 -0.84
C ASN A 94 6.21 -1.72 -0.67
N ILE A 95 6.39 -2.82 0.09
CA ILE A 95 7.68 -3.49 0.27
C ILE A 95 7.60 -4.87 -0.41
N VAL A 96 7.45 -4.86 -1.73
CA VAL A 96 7.24 -6.07 -2.54
C VAL A 96 8.50 -6.93 -2.67
N PHE A 97 9.69 -6.31 -2.64
CA PHE A 97 10.98 -6.99 -2.79
C PHE A 97 11.97 -6.52 -1.73
N LEU A 98 12.95 -7.38 -1.45
CA LEU A 98 14.15 -7.09 -0.66
C LEU A 98 15.38 -7.46 -1.50
N LYS A 99 16.50 -6.75 -1.37
CA LYS A 99 17.76 -7.21 -1.99
C LYS A 99 18.23 -8.50 -1.30
N PRO A 100 18.89 -9.44 -2.00
CA PRO A 100 19.34 -9.37 -3.39
C PRO A 100 18.38 -10.01 -4.40
N GLN A 101 17.05 -10.03 -4.15
CA GLN A 101 16.11 -10.62 -5.10
C GLN A 101 16.30 -10.02 -6.50
N GLN A 102 16.42 -10.88 -7.53
CA GLN A 102 16.78 -10.46 -8.90
C GLN A 102 15.83 -9.40 -9.50
N GLY A 103 14.57 -9.39 -9.05
CA GLY A 103 13.56 -8.43 -9.48
C GLY A 103 13.66 -7.05 -8.84
N TYR A 104 14.49 -6.84 -7.81
CA TYR A 104 14.57 -5.55 -7.13
C TYR A 104 15.22 -4.48 -8.00
N ARG A 105 14.58 -3.32 -8.12
CA ARG A 105 15.14 -2.07 -8.65
C ARG A 105 14.87 -0.93 -7.67
N SER A 106 15.76 0.06 -7.66
CA SER A 106 15.50 1.31 -6.93
C SER A 106 14.20 1.94 -7.43
N GLY A 107 13.31 2.31 -6.51
CA GLY A 107 11.97 2.79 -6.84
C GLY A 107 10.91 1.69 -6.99
N ASP A 108 11.24 0.40 -6.81
CA ASP A 108 10.22 -0.66 -6.80
C ASP A 108 9.40 -0.70 -5.53
N ILE A 109 9.96 -0.22 -4.43
CA ILE A 109 9.36 -0.19 -3.11
C ILE A 109 9.10 1.25 -2.69
N THR A 110 8.22 1.41 -1.70
CA THR A 110 8.08 2.70 -1.00
C THR A 110 9.40 3.04 -0.33
N ASP A 111 9.91 4.24 -0.60
CA ASP A 111 11.11 4.76 0.05
C ASP A 111 10.97 4.71 1.58
N LEU A 112 11.96 4.15 2.27
CA LEU A 112 11.88 3.95 3.72
C LEU A 112 11.77 5.28 4.48
N ARG A 113 12.32 6.37 3.93
CA ARG A 113 12.18 7.73 4.51
C ARG A 113 10.74 8.21 4.43
N VAL A 114 10.01 7.84 3.38
CA VAL A 114 8.57 8.16 3.26
C VAL A 114 7.78 7.36 4.29
N THR A 115 8.05 6.05 4.44
CA THR A 115 7.41 5.21 5.46
C THR A 115 7.67 5.76 6.87
N ARG A 116 8.93 6.11 7.20
CA ARG A 116 9.31 6.74 8.46
C ARG A 116 8.61 8.09 8.66
N ALA A 117 8.55 8.94 7.64
CA ALA A 117 7.90 10.25 7.73
C ALA A 117 6.39 10.16 7.99
N VAL A 118 5.70 9.19 7.38
CA VAL A 118 4.27 8.93 7.64
C VAL A 118 4.07 8.38 9.05
N LEU A 119 4.91 7.42 9.48
CA LEU A 119 4.90 6.91 10.85
C LEU A 119 5.09 8.06 11.86
N GLU A 120 6.08 8.92 11.63
CA GLU A 120 6.37 10.08 12.45
C GLU A 120 5.19 11.05 12.51
N TYR A 121 4.58 11.36 11.37
CA TYR A 121 3.42 12.24 11.30
C TYR A 121 2.27 11.70 12.15
N VAL A 122 1.91 10.42 11.98
CA VAL A 122 0.81 9.79 12.71
C VAL A 122 1.12 9.72 14.21
N ALA A 123 2.34 9.35 14.59
CA ALA A 123 2.76 9.29 15.99
C ALA A 123 2.68 10.67 16.68
N ARG A 124 3.17 11.73 16.03
CA ARG A 124 3.22 13.08 16.60
C ARG A 124 1.89 13.82 16.56
N LYS A 125 1.14 13.70 15.46
CA LYS A 125 0.00 14.58 15.16
C LYS A 125 -1.35 13.95 15.48
N SER A 126 -1.44 12.62 15.58
CA SER A 126 -2.71 11.94 15.82
C SER A 126 -2.87 11.39 17.24
N ARG A 127 -4.11 11.03 17.58
CA ARG A 127 -4.47 10.37 18.84
C ARG A 127 -4.58 8.84 18.72
N ALA A 128 -3.96 8.24 17.69
CA ALA A 128 -3.89 6.78 17.54
C ALA A 128 -3.35 6.11 18.82
N GLY A 129 -3.94 4.98 19.20
CA GLY A 129 -3.48 4.16 20.33
C GLY A 129 -2.51 3.04 19.90
N ARG A 130 -2.67 2.56 18.66
CA ARG A 130 -1.81 1.55 18.03
C ARG A 130 -1.49 1.97 16.61
N ILE A 131 -0.22 1.89 16.22
CA ILE A 131 0.24 2.20 14.86
C ILE A 131 1.04 1.00 14.35
N THR A 132 0.56 0.37 13.29
CA THR A 132 1.16 -0.83 12.71
C THR A 132 1.73 -0.52 11.34
N ILE A 133 2.97 -0.92 11.06
CA ILE A 133 3.45 -1.06 9.69
C ILE A 133 3.04 -2.45 9.21
N ALA A 134 2.33 -2.53 8.08
CA ALA A 134 1.91 -3.80 7.52
C ALA A 134 2.28 -3.90 6.04
N GLU A 135 2.98 -4.96 5.64
CA GLU A 135 3.27 -5.24 4.23
C GLU A 135 3.02 -6.70 3.89
N GLY A 136 2.77 -6.95 2.60
CA GLY A 136 2.81 -8.27 2.02
C GLY A 136 3.87 -8.28 0.93
N GLY A 137 5.04 -8.81 1.23
CA GLY A 137 6.17 -8.89 0.30
C GLY A 137 6.24 -10.22 -0.44
N SER A 138 6.90 -10.25 -1.59
CA SER A 138 7.07 -11.47 -2.40
C SER A 138 8.30 -12.29 -1.96
N TYR A 139 8.35 -12.56 -0.65
CA TYR A 139 9.36 -13.36 0.04
C TYR A 139 8.75 -14.01 1.28
N ARG A 140 9.28 -15.16 1.68
CA ARG A 140 8.78 -15.87 2.87
C ARG A 140 9.32 -15.27 4.16
N SER A 141 8.45 -15.12 5.16
CA SER A 141 8.84 -14.68 6.51
C SER A 141 9.93 -15.60 7.09
N VAL A 142 10.76 -15.08 7.99
CA VAL A 142 11.77 -15.89 8.71
C VAL A 142 11.17 -17.09 9.45
N ARG A 143 9.88 -17.02 9.82
CA ARG A 143 9.15 -18.05 10.56
C ARG A 143 8.55 -19.16 9.70
N ASP A 144 8.47 -18.97 8.38
CA ASP A 144 7.91 -19.98 7.48
C ASP A 144 8.93 -21.12 7.29
N PRO A 145 8.59 -22.39 7.57
CA PRO A 145 9.54 -23.50 7.45
C PRO A 145 10.04 -23.75 6.02
N ALA A 146 9.27 -23.33 5.01
CA ALA A 146 9.62 -23.52 3.60
C ALA A 146 10.89 -22.73 3.22
N LYS A 147 11.61 -23.27 2.23
CA LYS A 147 12.96 -22.80 1.84
C LYS A 147 13.00 -22.11 0.48
N ASP A 148 11.92 -22.19 -0.29
CA ASP A 148 11.71 -21.42 -1.52
C ASP A 148 11.40 -19.95 -1.20
N ASN A 149 11.73 -19.04 -2.13
CA ASN A 149 11.46 -17.60 -2.01
C ASN A 149 11.91 -16.95 -0.68
N VAL A 150 12.92 -17.53 -0.02
CA VAL A 150 13.56 -16.91 1.14
C VAL A 150 14.56 -15.86 0.68
N VAL A 151 14.64 -14.75 1.42
CA VAL A 151 15.67 -13.73 1.21
C VAL A 151 16.74 -13.92 2.26
N LYS A 152 18.00 -13.78 1.85
CA LYS A 152 19.14 -13.77 2.75
C LYS A 152 19.94 -12.49 2.60
N GLN A 153 20.34 -11.90 3.72
CA GLN A 153 21.30 -10.82 3.83
C GLN A 153 22.47 -11.35 4.65
N ASP A 154 23.69 -11.29 4.10
CA ASP A 154 24.90 -11.81 4.72
C ASP A 154 24.78 -13.28 5.19
N GLY A 155 24.10 -14.09 4.38
CA GLY A 155 23.86 -15.51 4.66
C GLY A 155 22.72 -15.80 5.65
N VAL A 156 22.17 -14.79 6.32
CA VAL A 156 21.08 -14.90 7.30
C VAL A 156 19.74 -14.69 6.61
N ARG A 157 18.76 -15.56 6.90
CA ARG A 157 17.39 -15.37 6.39
C ARG A 157 16.76 -14.15 7.05
N VAL A 158 16.15 -13.31 6.23
CA VAL A 158 15.51 -12.06 6.65
C VAL A 158 14.13 -11.93 6.02
N ASP A 159 13.27 -11.16 6.67
CA ASP A 159 12.05 -10.59 6.11
C ASP A 159 12.06 -9.08 6.31
N ALA A 160 10.99 -8.38 5.92
CA ALA A 160 10.92 -6.93 5.97
C ALA A 160 11.26 -6.34 7.35
N LEU A 161 10.83 -7.05 8.41
CA LEU A 161 11.00 -6.60 9.78
C LEU A 161 12.47 -6.58 10.19
N THR A 162 13.23 -7.58 9.76
CA THR A 162 14.62 -7.81 10.16
C THR A 162 15.65 -7.44 9.08
N TYR A 163 15.21 -7.08 7.87
CA TYR A 163 16.08 -6.67 6.79
C TYR A 163 16.78 -5.35 7.15
N GLU A 164 18.10 -5.31 7.08
CA GLU A 164 18.88 -4.11 7.35
C GLU A 164 18.95 -3.22 6.10
N TRP A 165 18.19 -2.13 6.13
CA TRP A 165 18.16 -1.16 5.03
C TRP A 165 19.39 -0.25 5.07
N SER A 166 20.05 -0.09 3.93
CA SER A 166 21.27 0.69 3.79
C SER A 166 21.00 2.20 3.91
N ALA A 167 21.85 2.89 4.68
CA ALA A 167 21.81 4.35 4.80
C ALA A 167 22.32 5.04 3.52
N GLU A 168 23.07 4.34 2.68
CA GLU A 168 23.46 4.80 1.35
C GLU A 168 22.27 4.83 0.40
N GLU A 169 21.36 3.85 0.47
CA GLU A 169 20.12 3.83 -0.34
C GLU A 169 19.09 4.84 0.19
N PHE A 170 19.01 5.03 1.51
CA PHE A 170 18.03 5.93 2.13
C PHE A 170 18.66 6.98 3.07
N PRO A 171 19.49 7.92 2.59
CA PRO A 171 20.25 8.85 3.45
C PRO A 171 19.47 9.47 4.62
N GLY A 172 20.03 9.33 5.82
CA GLY A 172 19.40 9.76 7.08
C GLY A 172 18.32 8.80 7.61
N THR A 173 18.13 7.65 6.97
CA THR A 173 17.25 6.57 7.40
C THR A 173 17.90 5.24 7.03
N GLY A 174 17.78 4.24 7.90
CA GLY A 174 18.42 2.94 7.66
C GLY A 174 18.20 2.03 8.84
N GLY A 175 18.78 0.85 8.75
CA GLY A 175 18.60 -0.21 9.72
C GLY A 175 17.26 -0.94 9.56
N ALA A 176 17.02 -1.93 10.40
CA ALA A 176 15.81 -2.74 10.37
C ALA A 176 14.54 -2.00 10.82
N LEU A 177 13.39 -2.38 10.24
CA LEU A 177 12.07 -1.90 10.69
C LEU A 177 11.81 -2.21 12.18
N ALA A 178 12.33 -3.32 12.70
CA ALA A 178 12.26 -3.64 14.12
C ALA A 178 12.93 -2.57 14.99
N GLY A 179 14.09 -2.07 14.56
CA GLY A 179 14.81 -0.99 15.22
C GLY A 179 14.00 0.32 15.20
N LEU A 180 13.43 0.66 14.04
CA LEU A 180 12.56 1.82 13.88
C LEU A 180 11.34 1.74 14.81
N LEU A 181 10.62 0.61 14.86
CA LEU A 181 9.45 0.47 15.72
C LEU A 181 9.80 0.54 17.21
N LYS A 182 11.00 0.06 17.60
CA LYS A 182 11.52 0.18 18.96
C LYS A 182 11.87 1.63 19.31
N GLU A 183 12.48 2.37 18.40
CA GLU A 183 12.76 3.82 18.54
C GLU A 183 11.44 4.56 18.84
N PHE A 184 10.41 4.34 18.01
CA PHE A 184 9.10 4.97 18.17
C PHE A 184 8.38 4.55 19.45
N SER A 185 8.45 3.27 19.82
CA SER A 185 7.89 2.81 21.10
C SER A 185 8.54 3.47 22.31
N SER A 186 9.83 3.80 22.21
CA SER A 186 10.57 4.48 23.27
C SER A 186 10.24 5.97 23.32
N GLU A 187 10.10 6.63 22.16
CA GLU A 187 9.74 8.05 22.06
C GLU A 187 8.28 8.32 22.47
N PHE A 188 7.36 7.39 22.17
CA PHE A 188 5.92 7.56 22.40
C PHE A 188 5.35 6.44 23.27
N PRO A 189 5.66 6.39 24.58
CA PRO A 189 5.29 5.27 25.47
C PRO A 189 3.76 5.09 25.65
N GLY A 190 2.95 6.09 25.32
CA GLY A 190 1.49 6.00 25.34
C GLY A 190 0.87 5.36 24.09
N LYS A 191 1.68 4.88 23.14
CA LYS A 191 1.23 4.28 21.88
C LYS A 191 1.90 2.93 21.68
N LYS A 192 1.18 1.97 21.09
CA LYS A 192 1.74 0.70 20.65
C LYS A 192 2.25 0.81 19.21
N PHE A 193 3.45 0.32 18.95
CA PHE A 193 3.99 0.17 17.61
C PHE A 193 4.30 -1.29 17.34
N ASP A 194 3.85 -1.81 16.20
CA ASP A 194 4.13 -3.18 15.79
C ASP A 194 4.18 -3.35 14.27
N TYR A 195 4.53 -4.56 13.86
CA TYR A 195 4.65 -4.97 12.48
C TYR A 195 3.75 -6.18 12.22
N ILE A 196 3.10 -6.20 11.05
CA ILE A 196 2.34 -7.36 10.59
C ILE A 196 2.73 -7.72 9.15
N ASP A 197 3.12 -8.98 8.95
CA ASP A 197 3.28 -9.56 7.62
C ASP A 197 1.91 -10.02 7.09
N LEU A 198 1.34 -9.21 6.20
CA LEU A 198 0.06 -9.47 5.55
C LEU A 198 0.07 -10.77 4.74
N SER A 199 1.25 -11.26 4.35
CA SER A 199 1.37 -12.52 3.61
C SER A 199 0.84 -13.70 4.40
N TYR A 200 0.87 -13.64 5.74
CA TYR A 200 0.46 -14.70 6.67
C TYR A 200 -0.77 -14.35 7.53
N ASP A 201 -1.30 -13.14 7.41
CA ASP A 201 -2.39 -12.60 8.24
C ASP A 201 -3.79 -12.91 7.68
N ALA A 202 -3.97 -14.06 7.03
CA ALA A 202 -5.25 -14.41 6.41
C ALA A 202 -6.37 -14.55 7.44
N VAL A 203 -7.57 -14.08 7.09
CA VAL A 203 -8.79 -14.42 7.84
C VAL A 203 -9.02 -15.94 7.74
N ARG A 204 -9.36 -16.56 8.87
CA ARG A 204 -9.62 -18.00 8.98
C ARG A 204 -10.95 -18.25 9.66
N ASP A 205 -11.61 -19.34 9.29
CA ASP A 205 -12.83 -19.78 9.95
C ASP A 205 -12.54 -20.49 11.29
N ALA A 206 -13.58 -20.96 11.98
CA ALA A 206 -13.46 -21.65 13.26
C ALA A 206 -12.66 -22.97 13.20
N SER A 207 -12.50 -23.56 12.01
CA SER A 207 -11.64 -24.75 11.81
C SER A 207 -10.17 -24.39 11.57
N GLY A 208 -9.87 -23.10 11.38
CA GLY A 208 -8.55 -22.61 11.01
C GLY A 208 -8.28 -22.64 9.50
N ALA A 209 -9.26 -23.01 8.67
CA ALA A 209 -9.13 -22.93 7.22
C ALA A 209 -9.19 -21.47 6.74
N PHE A 210 -8.53 -21.15 5.62
CA PHE A 210 -8.63 -19.81 5.04
C PHE A 210 -10.06 -19.50 4.66
N GLN A 211 -10.56 -18.35 5.08
CA GLN A 211 -11.92 -17.92 4.82
C GLN A 211 -11.96 -16.94 3.66
N ARG A 212 -12.82 -17.22 2.67
CA ARG A 212 -13.19 -16.24 1.65
C ARG A 212 -14.31 -15.35 2.16
N ILE A 213 -14.22 -14.06 1.87
CA ILE A 213 -15.21 -13.06 2.25
C ILE A 213 -15.79 -12.47 0.98
N GLU A 214 -17.12 -12.55 0.83
CA GLU A 214 -17.82 -11.90 -0.29
C GLU A 214 -17.75 -10.38 -0.13
N ALA A 215 -17.32 -9.69 -1.19
CA ALA A 215 -17.26 -8.25 -1.20
C ALA A 215 -18.67 -7.65 -1.18
N PRO A 216 -18.96 -6.69 -0.26
CA PRO A 216 -20.27 -6.06 -0.19
C PRO A 216 -20.66 -5.39 -1.50
N ARG A 217 -21.90 -5.60 -1.95
CA ARG A 217 -22.42 -4.94 -3.14
C ARG A 217 -22.93 -3.55 -2.78
N THR A 218 -22.56 -2.57 -3.58
CA THR A 218 -23.20 -1.25 -3.56
C THR A 218 -24.68 -1.37 -3.92
N PRO A 219 -25.52 -0.36 -3.62
CA PRO A 219 -26.93 -0.35 -4.06
C PRO A 219 -27.12 -0.51 -5.58
N ARG A 220 -26.07 -0.26 -6.38
CA ARG A 220 -26.05 -0.45 -7.84
C ARG A 220 -25.56 -1.85 -8.26
N GLY A 221 -25.39 -2.77 -7.32
CA GLY A 221 -24.96 -4.15 -7.56
C GLY A 221 -23.46 -4.36 -7.79
N VAL A 222 -22.65 -3.29 -7.81
CA VAL A 222 -21.19 -3.40 -7.96
C VAL A 222 -20.58 -3.71 -6.60
N GLY A 223 -19.91 -4.85 -6.46
CA GLY A 223 -19.21 -5.23 -5.22
C GLY A 223 -17.80 -5.77 -5.43
N ALA A 224 -17.49 -6.26 -6.62
CA ALA A 224 -16.21 -6.90 -6.92
C ALA A 224 -15.65 -6.43 -8.26
N PHE A 225 -14.35 -6.57 -8.43
CA PHE A 225 -13.64 -6.20 -9.66
C PHE A 225 -13.67 -7.31 -10.71
N SER A 226 -14.11 -8.51 -10.35
CA SER A 226 -14.19 -9.67 -11.23
C SER A 226 -15.51 -10.40 -11.09
N THR A 227 -15.72 -11.42 -11.92
CA THR A 227 -16.87 -12.34 -11.84
C THR A 227 -16.87 -13.18 -10.55
N ARG A 228 -15.74 -13.25 -9.85
CA ARG A 228 -15.58 -13.92 -8.56
C ARG A 228 -15.61 -12.88 -7.43
N PRO A 229 -16.72 -12.77 -6.67
CA PRO A 229 -16.91 -11.69 -5.71
C PRO A 229 -16.29 -11.95 -4.34
N ASP A 230 -15.68 -13.11 -4.11
CA ASP A 230 -15.16 -13.55 -2.81
C ASP A 230 -13.64 -13.63 -2.77
N TYR A 231 -13.03 -13.02 -1.76
CA TYR A 231 -11.58 -12.87 -1.64
C TYR A 231 -11.06 -13.46 -0.32
N PHE A 232 -9.87 -14.06 -0.34
CA PHE A 232 -9.10 -14.19 0.89
C PHE A 232 -8.54 -12.81 1.24
N VAL A 233 -8.79 -12.35 2.46
CA VAL A 233 -8.38 -11.03 2.93
C VAL A 233 -7.59 -11.17 4.23
N THR A 234 -6.96 -10.08 4.66
CA THR A 234 -6.14 -10.04 5.88
C THR A 234 -6.91 -9.48 7.06
N ASN A 235 -6.72 -10.07 8.26
CA ASN A 235 -7.37 -9.62 9.50
C ASN A 235 -7.04 -8.16 9.80
N THR A 236 -5.80 -7.76 9.58
CA THR A 236 -5.31 -6.41 9.85
C THR A 236 -6.03 -5.38 9.02
N ILE A 237 -6.22 -5.65 7.73
CA ILE A 237 -6.86 -4.70 6.82
C ILE A 237 -8.37 -4.65 7.04
N THR A 238 -9.01 -5.75 7.42
CA THR A 238 -10.44 -5.78 7.70
C THR A 238 -10.81 -5.19 9.06
N ASN A 239 -9.92 -5.25 10.05
CA ASN A 239 -10.24 -4.87 11.43
C ASN A 239 -9.53 -3.60 11.93
N CYS A 240 -8.63 -2.99 11.16
CA CYS A 240 -8.06 -1.70 11.56
C CYS A 240 -9.11 -0.60 11.55
N ASP A 241 -8.95 0.40 12.42
CA ASP A 241 -9.86 1.55 12.48
C ASP A 241 -9.54 2.57 11.38
N PHE A 242 -8.28 2.61 10.93
CA PHE A 242 -7.82 3.57 9.94
C PHE A 242 -6.66 3.01 9.11
N LEU A 243 -6.83 2.95 7.79
CA LEU A 243 -5.81 2.49 6.85
C LEU A 243 -5.19 3.66 6.09
N ILE A 244 -3.86 3.77 6.15
CA ILE A 244 -3.05 4.72 5.37
C ILE A 244 -2.24 3.93 4.34
N ALA A 245 -2.65 3.98 3.08
CA ALA A 245 -1.87 3.41 1.99
C ALA A 245 -0.74 4.36 1.56
N VAL A 246 0.49 3.84 1.48
CA VAL A 246 1.69 4.59 1.06
C VAL A 246 2.30 3.90 -0.16
N PRO A 247 1.63 3.91 -1.32
CA PRO A 247 2.10 3.23 -2.52
C PRO A 247 3.33 3.94 -3.12
N VAL A 248 4.11 3.19 -3.90
CA VAL A 248 5.00 3.78 -4.90
C VAL A 248 4.23 3.96 -6.21
N MET A 249 4.54 5.02 -6.96
CA MET A 249 4.07 5.21 -8.32
C MET A 249 5.17 4.79 -9.29
N LYS A 250 4.97 3.69 -10.00
CA LYS A 250 5.88 3.18 -11.04
C LYS A 250 5.08 2.61 -12.21
N ILE A 251 5.74 2.48 -13.35
CA ILE A 251 5.19 1.76 -14.50
C ILE A 251 5.11 0.27 -14.15
N HIS A 252 4.02 -0.38 -14.51
CA HIS A 252 3.80 -1.79 -14.29
C HIS A 252 3.25 -2.44 -15.56
N GLU A 253 3.78 -3.61 -15.93
CA GLU A 253 3.44 -4.28 -17.19
C GLU A 253 1.95 -4.63 -17.32
N ASP A 254 1.34 -5.17 -16.26
CA ASP A 254 -0.07 -5.62 -16.32
C ASP A 254 -1.12 -4.51 -16.09
N CYS A 255 -0.85 -3.54 -15.21
CA CYS A 255 -1.82 -2.52 -14.79
C CYS A 255 -1.47 -1.09 -15.25
N GLY A 256 -0.40 -0.92 -16.02
CA GLY A 256 0.10 0.36 -16.53
C GLY A 256 0.85 1.18 -15.47
N ILE A 257 0.20 1.48 -14.34
CA ILE A 257 0.82 2.17 -13.20
C ILE A 257 0.47 1.50 -11.87
N THR A 258 1.40 1.55 -10.92
CA THR A 258 1.08 1.30 -9.51
C THR A 258 0.56 2.57 -8.85
N ALA A 259 -0.37 2.41 -7.91
CA ALA A 259 -0.92 3.47 -7.07
C ALA A 259 -1.65 2.84 -5.88
N CYS A 260 -2.56 3.59 -5.24
CA CYS A 260 -3.33 3.12 -4.08
C CYS A 260 -4.05 1.80 -4.35
N PHE A 261 -4.71 1.67 -5.50
CA PHE A 261 -5.50 0.48 -5.82
C PHE A 261 -4.62 -0.77 -5.97
N LYS A 262 -3.47 -0.67 -6.66
CA LYS A 262 -2.51 -1.78 -6.73
C LYS A 262 -1.91 -2.13 -5.37
N SER A 263 -1.78 -1.16 -4.46
CA SER A 263 -1.31 -1.43 -3.09
C SER A 263 -2.30 -2.31 -2.30
N TYR A 264 -3.62 -2.20 -2.57
CA TYR A 264 -4.64 -3.11 -2.02
C TYR A 264 -4.48 -4.54 -2.54
N VAL A 265 -4.11 -4.75 -3.80
CA VAL A 265 -3.76 -6.11 -4.29
C VAL A 265 -2.59 -6.69 -3.48
N GLY A 266 -1.67 -5.85 -3.03
CA GLY A 266 -0.56 -6.22 -2.15
C GLY A 266 -0.94 -6.48 -0.69
N THR A 267 -2.20 -6.32 -0.28
CA THR A 267 -2.66 -6.70 1.06
C THR A 267 -3.24 -8.10 1.15
N ALA A 268 -3.46 -8.77 0.01
CA ALA A 268 -3.98 -10.13 0.00
C ALA A 268 -2.96 -11.12 0.59
N PRO A 269 -3.42 -12.10 1.39
CA PRO A 269 -2.53 -13.03 2.07
C PRO A 269 -1.95 -14.05 1.09
N ARG A 270 -0.64 -13.98 0.85
CA ARG A 270 0.05 -14.87 -0.09
C ARG A 270 -0.06 -16.33 0.28
N VAL A 271 -0.12 -16.67 1.56
CA VAL A 271 -0.32 -18.07 1.96
C VAL A 271 -1.62 -18.68 1.45
N ALA A 272 -2.61 -17.87 1.07
CA ALA A 272 -3.86 -18.32 0.49
C ALA A 272 -3.89 -18.25 -1.05
N TYR A 273 -2.98 -17.49 -1.68
CA TYR A 273 -2.99 -17.20 -3.12
C TYR A 273 -1.73 -17.64 -3.89
N ALA A 274 -0.66 -18.03 -3.21
CA ALA A 274 0.57 -18.48 -3.85
C ALA A 274 0.50 -19.98 -4.19
N ASN A 275 1.07 -20.35 -5.34
CA ASN A 275 1.29 -21.75 -5.70
C ASN A 275 2.61 -22.28 -5.12
N PRO A 276 2.77 -23.60 -4.94
CA PRO A 276 4.03 -24.18 -4.48
C PRO A 276 5.23 -23.75 -5.33
N GLY A 277 6.34 -23.36 -4.70
CA GLY A 277 7.57 -22.93 -5.38
C GLY A 277 7.60 -21.46 -5.80
N ILE A 278 6.53 -20.70 -5.56
CA ILE A 278 6.48 -19.25 -5.70
C ILE A 278 5.90 -18.60 -4.44
N PHE A 279 6.09 -17.29 -4.28
CA PHE A 279 5.51 -16.55 -3.17
C PHE A 279 5.03 -15.14 -3.58
N TYR A 280 4.08 -15.11 -4.51
CA TYR A 280 3.33 -13.91 -4.90
C TYR A 280 1.85 -14.27 -5.15
N ASN A 281 0.99 -13.27 -5.31
CA ASN A 281 -0.47 -13.44 -5.39
C ASN A 281 -0.96 -13.98 -6.75
N GLU A 282 -0.35 -15.05 -7.25
CA GLU A 282 -0.63 -15.61 -8.58
C GLU A 282 -2.10 -16.01 -8.75
N ASN A 283 -2.68 -16.73 -7.78
CA ASN A 283 -4.07 -17.18 -7.89
C ASN A 283 -5.05 -16.01 -7.75
N LEU A 284 -4.71 -14.94 -7.02
CA LEU A 284 -5.52 -13.73 -7.00
C LEU A 284 -5.61 -13.13 -8.41
N HIS A 285 -4.47 -13.05 -9.12
CA HIS A 285 -4.43 -12.61 -10.51
C HIS A 285 -5.24 -13.54 -11.41
N LYS A 286 -5.01 -14.85 -11.36
CA LYS A 286 -5.72 -15.81 -12.24
C LYS A 286 -7.24 -15.82 -12.01
N GLU A 287 -7.68 -15.80 -10.75
CA GLU A 287 -9.09 -15.94 -10.38
C GLU A 287 -9.90 -14.65 -10.54
N HIS A 288 -9.25 -13.49 -10.49
CA HIS A 288 -9.94 -12.19 -10.47
C HIS A 288 -9.54 -11.25 -11.61
N THR A 289 -8.86 -11.75 -12.64
CA THR A 289 -8.64 -10.95 -13.86
C THR A 289 -9.93 -10.79 -14.66
N VAL A 290 -10.10 -9.60 -15.22
CA VAL A 290 -11.04 -9.35 -16.32
C VAL A 290 -10.19 -9.13 -17.56
N GLU A 291 -10.34 -9.99 -18.56
CA GLU A 291 -9.54 -9.92 -19.81
C GLU A 291 -8.02 -9.94 -19.59
N GLY A 292 -7.56 -10.66 -18.55
CA GLY A 292 -6.13 -10.77 -18.21
C GLY A 292 -5.56 -9.54 -17.49
N ARG A 293 -6.39 -8.63 -16.96
CA ARG A 293 -5.94 -7.43 -16.23
C ARG A 293 -6.48 -7.39 -14.79
N ILE A 294 -5.65 -6.93 -13.86
CA ILE A 294 -5.94 -6.47 -12.48
C ILE A 294 -5.13 -5.22 -12.20
#